data_AF-A0A957V2U9-F1
#
_entry.id   AF-A0A957V2U9-F1
#
_cell.length_a   1.000
_cell.length_b   1.000
_cell.length_c   1.000
_cell.angle_alpha   90.00
_cell.angle_beta   90.00
_cell.angle_gamma   90.00
#
_symmetry.space_group_name_H-M   'P 1'
#
loop_
_entity.id
_entity.type
_entity.pdbx_description
1 polymer ?
#
loop_
_entity_poly.entity_id
_entity_poly.type
_entity_poly.pdbx_seq_one_letter_code
_entity_poly.pdbx_strand_id
1 'polypeptide(L)'
;MLAKRFLLLFSLALLAALVLTGCGARAGAGETAAAAADAPLVLDLPNLTIDYDADGAPSLGGAPLSSFGSLLPASLTSQLTFDKGTMDMLAAANIQHVQITTAPDGLIILVNGEPIPSVRWDADKLANLADLVETLGPDAPAALKSVLPVITNLGAGIALRFPVGQGAEMIPMQVAGDASAAAASQAAQQAFMAEVGAAPVIRIPVLYDAEGGYTVQGITDAEWQALTGAPFGSLRLQPDQIASAAAAGITGATVRTDAEGIHVALNGKELPVLGWGEGELSHALKLAAGAGLLDQSGMDAAAIGPVVDALLPVIQSSNVEINVTFPSE
;
A
#
# COMPACT_ATOMS: atom_id res chain seq x y z
N MET A 1 31.23 38.81 0.49
CA MET A 1 30.91 37.73 1.46
C MET A 1 29.62 37.98 2.24
N LEU A 2 29.34 39.22 2.67
CA LEU A 2 28.11 39.56 3.40
C LEU A 2 26.82 39.23 2.61
N ALA A 3 26.77 39.57 1.32
CA ALA A 3 25.61 39.30 0.46
C ALA A 3 25.32 37.79 0.26
N LYS A 4 26.35 36.94 0.14
CA LYS A 4 26.16 35.47 0.04
C LYS A 4 25.67 34.87 1.36
N ARG A 5 26.16 35.36 2.50
CA ARG A 5 25.69 34.95 3.84
C ARG A 5 24.26 35.40 4.09
N PHE A 6 23.91 36.62 3.66
CA PHE A 6 22.56 37.14 3.76
C PHE A 6 21.58 36.38 2.86
N LEU A 7 21.97 36.05 1.62
CA LEU A 7 21.15 35.25 0.72
C LEU A 7 20.90 33.85 1.29
N LEU A 8 21.94 33.21 1.85
CA LEU A 8 21.84 31.87 2.43
C LEU A 8 20.97 31.86 3.70
N LEU A 9 21.12 32.87 4.58
CA LEU A 9 20.26 33.03 5.75
C LEU A 9 18.81 33.36 5.38
N PHE A 10 18.61 34.15 4.33
CA PHE A 10 17.26 34.45 3.81
C PHE A 10 16.61 33.22 3.19
N SER A 11 17.34 32.43 2.41
CA SER A 11 16.86 31.14 1.89
C SER A 11 16.55 30.15 3.01
N LEU A 12 17.37 30.11 4.07
CA LEU A 12 17.14 29.24 5.23
C LEU A 12 15.93 29.70 6.06
N ALA A 13 15.75 31.02 6.22
CA ALA A 13 14.59 31.60 6.90
C ALA A 13 13.30 31.42 6.08
N LEU A 14 13.38 31.51 4.76
CA LEU A 14 12.27 31.24 3.86
C LEU A 14 11.90 29.75 3.88
N LEU A 15 12.89 28.85 3.86
CA LEU A 15 12.70 27.42 4.04
C LEU A 15 12.06 27.13 5.41
N ALA A 16 12.55 27.74 6.48
CA ALA A 16 11.99 27.59 7.82
C ALA A 16 10.54 28.13 7.92
N ALA A 17 10.24 29.25 7.26
CA ALA A 17 8.88 29.80 7.20
C ALA A 17 7.93 28.90 6.39
N LEU A 18 8.41 28.31 5.28
CA LEU A 18 7.65 27.32 4.50
C LEU A 18 7.40 26.05 5.31
N VAL A 19 8.40 25.62 6.09
CA VAL A 19 8.30 24.48 7.02
C VAL A 19 7.25 24.76 8.11
N LEU A 20 7.04 26.01 8.52
CA LEU A 20 6.06 26.36 9.56
C LEU A 20 4.61 26.42 9.06
N THR A 21 4.37 26.68 7.77
CA THR A 21 2.99 26.84 7.24
C THR A 21 2.53 25.71 6.33
N GLY A 22 3.45 24.94 5.74
CA GLY A 22 3.14 23.82 4.85
C GLY A 22 3.39 22.45 5.47
N CYS A 23 3.96 22.37 6.68
CA CYS A 23 4.25 21.09 7.32
C CYS A 23 3.28 20.74 8.46
N GLY A 24 2.85 19.48 8.48
CA GLY A 24 1.94 18.92 9.48
C GLY A 24 2.59 17.81 10.30
N ALA A 25 1.89 17.37 11.35
CA ALA A 25 2.22 16.13 12.05
C ALA A 25 2.22 14.95 11.05
N ARG A 26 3.22 14.08 11.17
CA ARG A 26 3.39 12.89 10.34
C ARG A 26 3.18 11.65 11.19
N ALA A 27 2.50 10.64 10.65
CA ALA A 27 2.55 9.31 11.27
C ALA A 27 4.01 8.80 11.29
N GLY A 28 4.42 8.10 12.34
CA GLY A 28 5.80 7.63 12.49
C GLY A 28 6.88 8.72 12.50
N ALA A 29 6.55 9.96 12.89
CA ALA A 29 7.54 11.02 13.07
C ALA A 29 8.55 10.64 14.18
N GLY A 30 9.85 10.70 13.87
CA GLY A 30 10.91 10.35 14.81
C GLY A 30 11.39 8.90 14.72
N GLU A 31 10.64 8.00 14.08
CA GLU A 31 11.00 6.57 13.98
C GLU A 31 12.25 6.37 13.12
N THR A 32 12.37 7.08 12.00
CA THR A 32 13.57 7.02 11.15
C THR A 32 14.78 7.56 11.86
N ALA A 33 14.65 8.70 12.56
CA ALA A 33 15.74 9.23 13.38
C ALA A 33 16.18 8.25 14.48
N ALA A 34 15.23 7.54 15.10
CA ALA A 34 15.51 6.57 16.16
C ALA A 34 16.15 5.27 15.63
N ALA A 35 15.68 4.77 14.49
CA ALA A 35 16.16 3.51 13.90
C ALA A 35 17.57 3.60 13.32
N ALA A 36 18.00 4.80 12.91
CA ALA A 36 19.22 5.00 12.14
C ALA A 36 20.36 5.66 12.96
N ALA A 37 20.49 5.29 14.24
CA ALA A 37 21.39 5.90 15.22
C ALA A 37 22.88 6.02 14.76
N ASP A 38 23.34 5.16 13.85
CA ASP A 38 24.71 5.14 13.33
C ASP A 38 24.82 5.50 11.83
N ALA A 39 23.73 5.90 11.17
CA ALA A 39 23.75 6.19 9.73
C ALA A 39 24.37 7.58 9.43
N PRO A 40 25.19 7.71 8.37
CA PRO A 40 25.89 8.96 8.06
C PRO A 40 24.96 10.09 7.62
N LEU A 41 23.76 9.78 7.13
CA LEU A 41 22.72 10.75 6.82
C LEU A 41 21.34 10.10 7.04
N VAL A 42 20.56 10.73 7.91
CA VAL A 42 19.16 10.39 8.17
C VAL A 42 18.33 11.62 7.94
N LEU A 43 17.26 11.48 7.16
CA LEU A 43 16.31 12.55 6.92
C LEU A 43 14.98 12.15 7.54
N ASP A 44 14.56 12.86 8.58
CA ASP A 44 13.27 12.68 9.20
C ASP A 44 12.47 13.99 9.09
N LEU A 45 11.69 14.08 8.01
CA LEU A 45 11.04 15.30 7.55
C LEU A 45 9.58 15.34 8.01
N PRO A 46 9.05 16.52 8.39
CA PRO A 46 7.64 16.64 8.71
C PRO A 46 6.77 16.43 7.45
N ASN A 47 5.46 16.29 7.65
CA ASN A 47 4.54 15.96 6.56
C ASN A 47 4.33 17.14 5.62
N LEU A 48 4.46 16.98 4.30
CA LEU A 48 4.12 18.03 3.33
C LEU A 48 2.61 18.06 3.10
N THR A 49 1.94 19.16 3.42
CA THR A 49 0.48 19.26 3.32
C THR A 49 0.05 19.89 2.00
N ILE A 50 -0.70 19.14 1.19
CA ILE A 50 -1.32 19.59 -0.06
C ILE A 50 -2.83 19.73 0.19
N ASP A 51 -3.32 20.96 0.09
CA ASP A 51 -4.74 21.28 0.25
C ASP A 51 -5.43 21.32 -1.13
N TYR A 52 -6.58 20.68 -1.23
CA TYR A 52 -7.42 20.64 -2.43
C TYR A 52 -8.64 21.53 -2.27
N ASP A 53 -9.01 22.24 -3.32
CA ASP A 53 -10.32 22.90 -3.40
C ASP A 53 -11.41 21.94 -3.94
N ALA A 54 -12.65 22.45 -4.04
CA ALA A 54 -13.80 21.66 -4.49
C ALA A 54 -13.74 21.24 -5.97
N ASP A 55 -12.89 21.90 -6.76
CA ASP A 55 -12.66 21.58 -8.17
C ASP A 55 -11.46 20.64 -8.36
N GLY A 56 -10.81 20.23 -7.27
CA GLY A 56 -9.68 19.30 -7.26
C GLY A 56 -8.35 19.94 -7.60
N ALA A 57 -8.24 21.27 -7.51
CA ALA A 57 -6.99 21.98 -7.73
C ALA A 57 -6.10 21.93 -6.45
N PRO A 58 -4.85 21.47 -6.56
CA PRO A 58 -3.95 21.35 -5.42
C PRO A 58 -3.24 22.68 -5.10
N SER A 59 -3.04 22.93 -3.82
CA SER A 59 -2.28 24.06 -3.29
C SER A 59 -1.33 23.62 -2.18
N LEU A 60 -0.20 24.32 -2.04
CA LEU A 60 0.81 24.11 -1.01
C LEU A 60 0.99 25.41 -0.24
N GLY A 61 0.70 25.40 1.07
CA GLY A 61 0.79 26.59 1.91
C GLY A 61 -0.09 27.76 1.40
N GLY A 62 -1.23 27.44 0.79
CA GLY A 62 -2.17 28.40 0.20
C GLY A 62 -1.79 28.93 -1.20
N ALA A 63 -0.65 28.54 -1.76
CA ALA A 63 -0.28 28.88 -3.13
C ALA A 63 -0.62 27.73 -4.08
N PRO A 64 -1.16 27.98 -5.30
CA PRO A 64 -1.43 26.93 -6.28
C PRO A 64 -0.16 26.12 -6.58
N LEU A 65 -0.26 24.79 -6.66
CA LEU A 65 0.90 23.91 -6.84
C LEU A 65 1.67 24.23 -8.14
N SER A 66 0.97 24.70 -9.17
CA SER A 66 1.54 25.19 -10.43
C SER A 66 2.54 26.34 -10.27
N SER A 67 2.42 27.12 -9.19
CA SER A 67 3.37 28.19 -8.84
C SER A 67 4.78 27.66 -8.52
N PHE A 68 4.89 26.37 -8.21
CA PHE A 68 6.14 25.69 -7.88
C PHE A 68 6.69 24.86 -9.06
N GLY A 69 6.14 25.01 -10.27
CA GLY A 69 6.49 24.17 -11.43
C GLY A 69 7.96 24.21 -11.88
N SER A 70 8.77 25.17 -11.42
CA SER A 70 10.24 25.18 -11.63
C SER A 70 11.00 24.28 -10.64
N LEU A 71 10.36 23.90 -9.53
CA LEU A 71 10.90 23.06 -8.47
C LEU A 71 10.36 21.63 -8.53
N LEU A 72 9.20 21.44 -9.15
CA LEU A 72 8.50 20.16 -9.24
C LEU A 72 8.49 19.64 -10.69
N PRO A 73 8.60 18.32 -10.93
CA PRO A 73 8.38 17.75 -12.25
C PRO A 73 6.98 18.10 -12.76
N ALA A 74 6.85 18.53 -14.02
CA ALA A 74 5.56 18.89 -14.60
C ALA A 74 4.54 17.73 -14.51
N SER A 75 4.99 16.48 -14.63
CA SER A 75 4.18 15.28 -14.47
C SER A 75 3.55 15.15 -13.08
N LEU A 76 4.22 15.66 -12.04
CA LEU A 76 3.70 15.61 -10.67
C LEU A 76 2.49 16.52 -10.51
N THR A 77 2.51 17.71 -11.12
CA THR A 77 1.38 18.65 -11.02
C THR A 77 0.12 18.12 -11.70
N SER A 78 0.25 17.42 -12.84
CA SER A 78 -0.90 16.79 -13.50
C SER A 78 -1.40 15.55 -12.77
N GLN A 79 -0.50 14.76 -12.16
CA GLN A 79 -0.88 13.58 -11.36
C GLN A 79 -1.59 13.94 -10.05
N LEU A 80 -1.34 15.14 -9.52
CA LEU A 80 -1.93 15.62 -8.26
C LEU A 80 -3.15 16.51 -8.48
N THR A 81 -3.66 16.66 -9.70
CA THR A 81 -4.93 17.37 -9.94
C THR A 81 -6.05 16.33 -10.07
N PHE A 82 -7.14 16.51 -9.32
CA PHE A 82 -8.28 15.61 -9.37
C PHE A 82 -9.42 16.23 -10.18
N ASP A 83 -10.17 15.39 -10.89
CA ASP A 83 -11.37 15.82 -11.58
C ASP A 83 -12.56 15.91 -10.61
N LYS A 84 -13.63 16.59 -11.07
CA LYS A 84 -14.85 16.81 -10.28
C LYS A 84 -15.52 15.50 -9.83
N GLY A 85 -15.52 14.46 -10.65
CA GLY A 85 -16.09 13.15 -10.31
C GLY A 85 -15.31 12.47 -9.19
N THR A 86 -13.98 12.54 -9.25
CA THR A 86 -13.10 12.09 -8.15
C THR A 86 -13.37 12.87 -6.86
N MET A 87 -13.48 14.20 -6.94
CA MET A 87 -13.79 15.04 -5.77
C MET A 87 -15.17 14.72 -5.17
N ASP A 88 -16.17 14.48 -6.01
CA ASP A 88 -17.52 14.10 -5.58
C ASP A 88 -17.52 12.72 -4.91
N MET A 89 -16.74 11.77 -5.43
CA MET A 89 -16.55 10.45 -4.82
C MET A 89 -15.89 10.56 -3.43
N LEU A 90 -14.81 11.35 -3.32
CA LEU A 90 -14.12 11.57 -2.04
C LEU A 90 -15.06 12.22 -1.01
N ALA A 91 -15.83 13.23 -1.43
CA ALA A 91 -16.80 13.90 -0.57
C ALA A 91 -17.94 12.95 -0.15
N ALA A 92 -18.46 12.12 -1.06
CA ALA A 92 -19.49 11.13 -0.76
C ALA A 92 -19.01 10.07 0.25
N ALA A 93 -17.74 9.66 0.14
CA ALA A 93 -17.08 8.77 1.10
C ALA A 93 -16.65 9.46 2.40
N ASN A 94 -16.90 10.77 2.56
CA ASN A 94 -16.42 11.61 3.66
C ASN A 94 -14.90 11.50 3.88
N ILE A 95 -14.13 11.34 2.80
CA ILE A 95 -12.66 11.32 2.86
C ILE A 95 -12.17 12.77 2.93
N GLN A 96 -11.65 13.14 4.10
CA GLN A 96 -11.16 14.49 4.40
C GLN A 96 -9.64 14.60 4.27
N HIS A 97 -8.91 13.50 4.46
CA HIS A 97 -7.47 13.50 4.26
C HIS A 97 -6.90 12.11 4.01
N VAL A 98 -5.78 12.09 3.29
CA VAL A 98 -4.94 10.90 3.06
C VAL A 98 -3.51 11.26 3.46
N GLN A 99 -2.89 10.45 4.29
CA GLN A 99 -1.46 10.56 4.61
C GLN A 99 -0.73 9.37 4.04
N ILE A 100 0.37 9.63 3.34
CA ILE A 100 1.29 8.60 2.86
C ILE A 100 2.65 8.94 3.43
N THR A 101 3.23 8.04 4.20
CA THR A 101 4.50 8.26 4.89
C THR A 101 5.43 7.07 4.70
N THR A 102 6.71 7.35 4.49
CA THR A 102 7.78 6.35 4.60
C THR A 102 8.26 6.26 6.04
N ALA A 103 8.40 5.03 6.53
CA ALA A 103 8.96 4.65 7.83
C ALA A 103 10.08 3.61 7.62
N PRO A 104 10.93 3.34 8.61
CA PRO A 104 12.06 2.42 8.46
C PRO A 104 11.66 0.98 8.08
N ASP A 105 10.48 0.56 8.51
CA ASP A 105 9.92 -0.79 8.38
C ASP A 105 8.73 -0.85 7.41
N GLY A 106 8.38 0.25 6.75
CA GLY A 106 7.25 0.23 5.84
C GLY A 106 6.77 1.57 5.32
N LEU A 107 5.69 1.51 4.56
CA LEU A 107 4.82 2.64 4.27
C LEU A 107 3.71 2.67 5.31
N ILE A 108 3.40 3.85 5.82
CA ILE A 108 2.20 4.12 6.59
C ILE A 108 1.25 4.88 5.68
N ILE A 109 0.09 4.30 5.40
CA ILE A 109 -0.96 4.96 4.63
C ILE A 109 -2.19 5.10 5.51
N LEU A 110 -2.58 6.34 5.82
CA LEU A 110 -3.78 6.64 6.59
C LEU A 110 -4.79 7.33 5.69
N VAL A 111 -6.06 6.95 5.80
CA VAL A 111 -7.19 7.69 5.25
C VAL A 111 -8.06 8.09 6.43
N ASN A 112 -8.43 9.36 6.57
CA ASN A 112 -9.21 9.80 7.73
C ASN A 112 -8.61 9.40 9.10
N GLY A 113 -7.28 9.25 9.14
CA GLY A 113 -6.51 8.97 10.34
C GLY A 113 -6.46 7.51 10.74
N GLU A 114 -7.12 6.63 10.01
CA GLU A 114 -7.06 5.18 10.18
C GLU A 114 -6.25 4.52 9.06
N PRO A 115 -5.54 3.42 9.36
CA PRO A 115 -4.64 2.80 8.39
C PRO A 115 -5.41 2.04 7.30
N ILE A 116 -4.81 1.95 6.11
CA ILE A 116 -5.24 1.09 4.99
C ILE A 116 -4.05 0.23 4.52
N PRO A 117 -4.27 -0.88 3.77
CA PRO A 117 -3.21 -1.85 3.55
C PRO A 117 -1.99 -1.19 2.90
N SER A 118 -0.83 -1.46 3.49
CA SER A 118 0.42 -0.79 3.12
C SER A 118 1.58 -1.77 3.09
N VAL A 119 2.67 -1.38 2.43
CA VAL A 119 3.84 -2.24 2.26
C VAL A 119 4.70 -2.20 3.52
N ARG A 120 5.09 -3.36 4.03
CA ARG A 120 5.97 -3.53 5.20
C ARG A 120 7.21 -4.32 4.82
N TRP A 121 8.34 -4.01 5.44
CA TRP A 121 9.61 -4.65 5.13
C TRP A 121 10.55 -4.70 6.35
N ASP A 122 11.49 -5.64 6.28
CA ASP A 122 12.69 -5.67 7.09
C ASP A 122 13.92 -5.65 6.16
N ALA A 123 15.11 -5.74 6.75
CA ALA A 123 16.37 -5.74 5.99
C ALA A 123 16.46 -6.91 4.99
N ASP A 124 15.99 -8.10 5.36
CA ASP A 124 16.06 -9.30 4.51
C ASP A 124 15.08 -9.18 3.34
N LYS A 125 13.86 -8.70 3.57
CA LYS A 125 12.87 -8.46 2.52
C LYS A 125 13.31 -7.38 1.54
N LEU A 126 13.95 -6.30 2.03
CA LEU A 126 14.53 -5.28 1.15
C LEU A 126 15.72 -5.81 0.34
N ALA A 127 16.56 -6.66 0.92
CA ALA A 127 17.64 -7.33 0.19
C ALA A 127 17.09 -8.25 -0.90
N ASN A 128 16.06 -9.04 -0.60
CA ASN A 128 15.38 -9.90 -1.58
C ASN A 128 14.73 -9.07 -2.71
N LEU A 129 14.15 -7.90 -2.38
CA LEU A 129 13.62 -7.00 -3.40
C LEU A 129 14.74 -6.39 -4.26
N ALA A 130 15.89 -6.07 -3.68
CA ALA A 130 17.06 -5.59 -4.43
C ALA A 130 17.54 -6.65 -5.42
N ASP A 131 17.71 -7.90 -4.97
CA ASP A 131 18.07 -9.03 -5.83
C ASP A 131 17.08 -9.20 -6.99
N LEU A 132 15.77 -9.04 -6.72
CA LEU A 132 14.74 -9.11 -7.76
C LEU A 132 14.87 -7.96 -8.76
N VAL A 133 15.10 -6.73 -8.29
CA VAL A 133 15.30 -5.55 -9.15
C VAL A 133 16.53 -5.72 -10.04
N GLU A 134 17.61 -6.32 -9.53
CA GLU A 134 18.80 -6.67 -10.31
C GLU A 134 18.51 -7.75 -11.35
N THR A 135 17.77 -8.80 -10.95
CA THR A 135 17.38 -9.91 -11.84
C THR A 135 16.52 -9.43 -13.01
N LEU A 136 15.56 -8.53 -12.74
CA LEU A 136 14.72 -7.91 -13.78
C LEU A 136 15.49 -6.91 -14.65
N GLY A 137 16.66 -6.43 -14.19
CA GLY A 137 17.51 -5.53 -14.95
C GLY A 137 16.74 -4.31 -15.48
N PRO A 138 16.72 -4.03 -16.80
CA PRO A 138 16.00 -2.88 -17.37
C PRO A 138 14.49 -2.90 -17.12
N ASP A 139 13.88 -4.08 -16.97
CA ASP A 139 12.43 -4.24 -16.85
C ASP A 139 11.90 -3.87 -15.45
N ALA A 140 12.78 -3.77 -14.44
CA ALA A 140 12.38 -3.29 -13.13
C ALA A 140 11.98 -1.80 -13.16
N PRO A 141 10.91 -1.41 -12.44
CA PRO A 141 10.43 -0.03 -12.40
C PRO A 141 11.52 0.98 -11.99
N ALA A 142 11.71 2.03 -12.78
CA ALA A 142 12.77 3.03 -12.55
C ALA A 142 12.61 3.74 -11.20
N ALA A 143 11.37 4.01 -10.76
CA ALA A 143 11.08 4.61 -9.47
C ALA A 143 11.58 3.72 -8.32
N LEU A 144 11.37 2.41 -8.40
CA LEU A 144 11.80 1.46 -7.38
C LEU A 144 13.33 1.43 -7.26
N LYS A 145 14.05 1.36 -8.39
CA LYS A 145 15.52 1.46 -8.45
C LYS A 145 16.07 2.71 -7.77
N SER A 146 15.32 3.82 -7.85
CA SER A 146 15.74 5.12 -7.34
C SER A 146 15.48 5.29 -5.85
N VAL A 147 14.40 4.67 -5.34
CA VAL A 147 13.94 4.81 -3.96
C VAL A 147 14.58 3.77 -3.04
N LEU A 148 14.78 2.53 -3.51
CA LEU A 148 15.24 1.42 -2.67
C LEU A 148 16.52 1.73 -1.86
N PRO A 149 17.56 2.41 -2.40
CA PRO A 149 18.78 2.70 -1.65
C PRO A 149 18.61 3.69 -0.48
N VAL A 150 17.51 4.45 -0.45
CA VAL A 150 17.30 5.52 0.54
C VAL A 150 16.10 5.29 1.44
N ILE A 151 15.26 4.30 1.13
CA ILE A 151 13.93 4.14 1.74
C ILE A 151 13.97 3.95 3.26
N THR A 152 15.02 3.30 3.80
CA THR A 152 15.17 3.07 5.25
C THR A 152 15.72 4.28 6.01
N ASN A 153 16.36 5.22 5.31
CA ASN A 153 17.01 6.39 5.90
C ASN A 153 16.22 7.69 5.67
N LEU A 154 15.05 7.58 5.05
CA LEU A 154 14.16 8.68 4.71
C LEU A 154 12.80 8.48 5.36
N GLY A 155 12.55 9.22 6.43
CA GLY A 155 11.20 9.50 6.91
C GLY A 155 10.69 10.74 6.19
N ALA A 156 9.71 10.57 5.32
CA ALA A 156 9.04 11.67 4.64
C ALA A 156 7.57 11.32 4.44
N GLY A 157 6.70 12.34 4.39
CA GLY A 157 5.29 12.12 4.15
C GLY A 157 4.64 13.22 3.34
N ILE A 158 3.50 12.87 2.74
CA ILE A 158 2.56 13.81 2.12
C ILE A 158 1.19 13.64 2.79
N ALA A 159 0.56 14.74 3.18
CA ALA A 159 -0.83 14.82 3.61
C ALA A 159 -1.64 15.51 2.51
N LEU A 160 -2.56 14.78 1.90
CA LEU A 160 -3.58 15.34 1.03
C LEU A 160 -4.78 15.71 1.90
N ARG A 161 -5.26 16.95 1.80
CA ARG A 161 -6.44 17.44 2.53
C ARG A 161 -7.52 17.89 1.58
N PHE A 162 -8.72 17.40 1.80
CA PHE A 162 -9.89 17.66 0.96
C PHE A 162 -10.90 18.55 1.68
N PRO A 163 -11.79 19.24 0.94
CA PRO A 163 -12.86 20.02 1.53
C PRO A 163 -13.77 19.15 2.40
N VAL A 164 -14.11 19.65 3.59
CA VAL A 164 -15.05 18.98 4.50
C VAL A 164 -16.48 19.20 3.99
N GLY A 165 -17.26 18.13 3.89
CA GLY A 165 -18.65 18.18 3.48
C GLY A 165 -19.51 19.03 4.43
N GLN A 166 -20.59 19.62 3.90
CA GLN A 166 -21.48 20.44 4.72
C GLN A 166 -22.10 19.62 5.86
N GLY A 167 -21.88 20.06 7.10
CA GLY A 167 -22.41 19.39 8.30
C GLY A 167 -21.61 18.17 8.76
N ALA A 168 -20.52 17.81 8.07
CA ALA A 168 -19.59 16.79 8.54
C ALA A 168 -18.66 17.38 9.62
N GLU A 169 -18.38 16.59 10.64
CA GLU A 169 -17.36 16.94 11.63
C GLU A 169 -15.95 16.71 11.07
N MET A 170 -14.99 17.52 11.53
CA MET A 170 -13.59 17.37 11.12
C MET A 170 -13.02 16.08 11.70
N ILE A 171 -12.47 15.23 10.83
CA ILE A 171 -11.82 13.99 11.25
C ILE A 171 -10.36 14.29 11.68
N PRO A 172 -9.87 13.76 12.80
CA PRO A 172 -8.47 13.91 13.20
C PRO A 172 -7.51 13.28 12.20
N MET A 173 -6.35 13.92 12.01
CA MET A 173 -5.29 13.41 11.13
C MET A 173 -4.82 12.00 11.51
N GLN A 174 -4.92 11.62 12.79
CA GLN A 174 -4.58 10.28 13.29
C GLN A 174 -5.65 9.86 14.30
N VAL A 175 -6.16 8.65 14.15
CA VAL A 175 -7.12 8.02 15.07
C VAL A 175 -6.38 6.90 15.79
N ALA A 176 -6.40 6.94 17.13
CA ALA A 176 -5.72 5.97 17.97
C ALA A 176 -6.60 5.57 19.16
N GLY A 177 -6.24 4.46 19.80
CA GLY A 177 -6.93 3.90 20.97
C GLY A 177 -8.10 3.00 20.60
N ASP A 178 -8.98 2.75 21.57
CA ASP A 178 -10.01 1.71 21.52
C ASP A 178 -11.06 1.90 20.42
N ALA A 179 -11.19 3.13 19.90
CA ALA A 179 -12.12 3.46 18.81
C ALA A 179 -11.54 3.22 17.41
N SER A 180 -10.26 2.87 17.28
CA SER A 180 -9.59 2.69 15.99
C SER A 180 -9.98 1.39 15.29
N ALA A 181 -9.89 1.37 13.96
CA ALA A 181 -9.99 0.15 13.15
C ALA A 181 -9.05 -0.97 13.62
N ALA A 182 -7.85 -0.62 14.09
CA ALA A 182 -6.87 -1.55 14.66
C ALA A 182 -7.42 -2.27 15.90
N ALA A 183 -7.94 -1.51 16.88
CA ALA A 183 -8.52 -2.07 18.09
C ALA A 183 -9.72 -2.98 17.77
N ALA A 184 -10.59 -2.56 16.85
CA ALA A 184 -11.75 -3.35 16.42
C ALA A 184 -11.33 -4.66 15.73
N SER A 185 -10.33 -4.62 14.85
CA SER A 185 -9.84 -5.81 14.14
C SER A 185 -9.16 -6.79 15.11
N GLN A 186 -8.34 -6.29 16.04
CA GLN A 186 -7.72 -7.13 17.07
C GLN A 186 -8.76 -7.83 17.94
N ALA A 187 -9.80 -7.11 18.37
CA ALA A 187 -10.89 -7.70 19.14
C ALA A 187 -11.65 -8.80 18.35
N ALA A 188 -11.92 -8.56 17.07
CA ALA A 188 -12.59 -9.53 16.19
C ALA A 188 -11.74 -10.79 15.96
N GLN A 189 -10.44 -10.63 15.72
CA GLN A 189 -9.51 -11.75 15.56
C GLN A 189 -9.40 -12.58 16.85
N GLN A 190 -9.30 -11.93 18.01
CA GLN A 190 -9.28 -12.62 19.30
C GLN A 190 -10.56 -13.40 19.58
N ALA A 191 -11.72 -12.81 19.28
CA ALA A 191 -13.01 -13.48 19.43
C ALA A 191 -13.12 -14.72 18.53
N PHE A 192 -12.70 -14.59 17.26
CA PHE A 192 -12.69 -15.71 16.32
C PHE A 192 -11.74 -16.84 16.77
N MET A 193 -10.50 -16.50 17.17
CA MET A 193 -9.53 -17.50 17.68
C MET A 193 -10.01 -18.20 18.94
N ALA A 194 -10.74 -17.51 19.83
CA ALA A 194 -11.34 -18.13 21.01
C ALA A 194 -12.42 -19.16 20.64
N GLU A 195 -13.11 -18.98 19.51
CA GLU A 195 -14.13 -19.90 19.01
C GLU A 195 -13.52 -21.11 18.29
N VAL A 196 -12.56 -20.89 17.38
CA VAL A 196 -12.03 -21.96 16.51
C VAL A 196 -10.79 -22.67 17.06
N GLY A 197 -10.10 -22.09 18.05
CA GLY A 197 -8.94 -22.65 18.74
C GLY A 197 -7.63 -22.71 17.94
N ALA A 198 -7.70 -22.92 16.61
CA ALA A 198 -6.55 -22.90 15.73
C ALA A 198 -6.89 -22.30 14.35
N ALA A 199 -5.94 -21.56 13.78
CA ALA A 199 -6.00 -21.03 12.43
C ALA A 199 -6.10 -22.18 11.39
N PRO A 200 -7.08 -22.17 10.48
CA PRO A 200 -7.12 -23.13 9.39
C PRO A 200 -5.91 -22.92 8.47
N VAL A 201 -5.33 -24.02 8.00
CA VAL A 201 -4.18 -24.02 7.08
C VAL A 201 -4.59 -24.65 5.76
N ILE A 202 -4.49 -23.89 4.67
CA ILE A 202 -4.82 -24.33 3.31
C ILE A 202 -3.55 -24.24 2.46
N ARG A 203 -3.14 -25.35 1.85
CA ARG A 203 -1.96 -25.41 0.97
C ARG A 203 -2.37 -25.87 -0.43
N ILE A 204 -2.13 -25.02 -1.43
CA ILE A 204 -2.54 -25.23 -2.82
C ILE A 204 -1.28 -25.32 -3.68
N PRO A 205 -0.83 -26.53 -4.05
CA PRO A 205 0.26 -26.67 -5.02
C PRO A 205 -0.28 -26.46 -6.43
N VAL A 206 0.36 -25.56 -7.18
CA VAL A 206 0.09 -25.26 -8.58
C VAL A 206 1.35 -25.61 -9.37
N LEU A 207 1.24 -26.49 -10.35
CA LEU A 207 2.36 -26.87 -11.21
C LEU A 207 2.07 -26.42 -12.63
N TYR A 208 2.90 -25.53 -13.17
CA TYR A 208 2.83 -25.12 -14.58
C TYR A 208 3.67 -26.06 -15.46
N ASP A 209 3.21 -26.24 -16.70
CA ASP A 209 3.99 -26.83 -17.79
C ASP A 209 4.61 -25.75 -18.70
N ALA A 210 5.41 -26.17 -19.68
CA ALA A 210 6.11 -25.28 -20.61
C ALA A 210 5.14 -24.54 -21.55
N GLU A 211 3.96 -25.11 -21.79
CA GLU A 211 2.89 -24.55 -22.60
C GLU A 211 1.98 -23.60 -21.82
N GLY A 212 2.24 -23.40 -20.52
CA GLY A 212 1.50 -22.53 -19.62
C GLY A 212 0.16 -23.09 -19.15
N GLY A 213 -0.11 -24.37 -19.39
CA GLY A 213 -1.10 -25.15 -18.66
C GLY A 213 -0.68 -25.34 -17.20
N TYR A 214 -1.64 -25.62 -16.32
CA TYR A 214 -1.33 -25.89 -14.92
C TYR A 214 -2.21 -27.01 -14.34
N THR A 215 -1.71 -27.61 -13.27
CA THR A 215 -2.47 -28.56 -12.44
C THR A 215 -2.46 -28.14 -10.98
N VAL A 216 -3.55 -28.44 -10.28
CA VAL A 216 -3.65 -28.35 -8.83
C VAL A 216 -3.94 -29.75 -8.30
N GLN A 217 -3.00 -30.32 -7.53
CA GLN A 217 -3.10 -31.70 -7.05
C GLN A 217 -3.35 -32.72 -8.20
N GLY A 218 -2.77 -32.47 -9.37
CA GLY A 218 -2.93 -33.30 -10.57
C GLY A 218 -4.22 -33.08 -11.37
N ILE A 219 -5.09 -32.15 -10.94
CA ILE A 219 -6.34 -31.80 -11.65
C ILE A 219 -6.09 -30.58 -12.53
N THR A 220 -6.48 -30.65 -13.80
CA THR A 220 -6.33 -29.59 -14.80
C THR A 220 -7.34 -28.46 -14.62
N ASP A 221 -7.07 -27.30 -15.22
CA ASP A 221 -7.99 -26.16 -15.26
C ASP A 221 -9.36 -26.52 -15.87
N ALA A 222 -9.38 -27.33 -16.93
CA ALA A 222 -10.61 -27.79 -17.59
C ALA A 222 -11.46 -28.68 -16.66
N GLU A 223 -10.82 -29.57 -15.90
CA GLU A 223 -11.50 -30.42 -14.91
C GLU A 223 -12.02 -29.59 -13.73
N TRP A 224 -11.24 -28.64 -13.22
CA TRP A 224 -11.70 -27.71 -12.19
C TRP A 224 -12.89 -26.87 -12.66
N GLN A 225 -12.86 -26.37 -13.90
CA GLN A 225 -13.98 -25.63 -14.47
C GLN A 225 -15.23 -26.50 -14.62
N ALA A 226 -15.08 -27.78 -14.97
CA ALA A 226 -16.21 -28.72 -15.01
C ALA A 226 -16.80 -28.98 -13.61
N LEU A 227 -15.96 -28.97 -12.56
CA LEU A 227 -16.39 -29.20 -11.18
C LEU A 227 -17.05 -27.99 -10.52
N THR A 228 -16.53 -26.78 -10.76
CA THR A 228 -16.97 -25.56 -10.05
C THR A 228 -17.80 -24.62 -10.91
N GLY A 229 -17.74 -24.76 -12.24
CA GLY A 229 -18.29 -23.79 -13.19
C GLY A 229 -17.47 -22.50 -13.32
N ALA A 230 -16.37 -22.34 -12.57
CA ALA A 230 -15.53 -21.15 -12.60
C ALA A 230 -14.57 -21.17 -13.79
N PRO A 231 -14.29 -20.01 -14.42
CA PRO A 231 -13.47 -19.92 -15.63
C PRO A 231 -11.97 -19.98 -15.32
N PHE A 232 -11.51 -21.11 -14.81
CA PHE A 232 -10.13 -21.33 -14.37
C PHE A 232 -9.08 -21.30 -15.49
N GLY A 233 -9.49 -21.40 -16.75
CA GLY A 233 -8.60 -21.25 -17.90
C GLY A 233 -7.98 -19.86 -18.04
N SER A 234 -8.53 -18.83 -17.37
CA SER A 234 -7.95 -17.48 -17.36
C SER A 234 -6.63 -17.39 -16.57
N LEU A 235 -6.32 -18.40 -15.75
CA LEU A 235 -5.09 -18.46 -14.97
C LEU A 235 -3.93 -19.08 -15.74
N ARG A 236 -4.15 -19.58 -16.96
CA ARG A 236 -3.07 -20.09 -17.81
C ARG A 236 -2.08 -18.98 -18.14
N LEU A 237 -0.80 -19.30 -18.06
CA LEU A 237 0.26 -18.40 -18.47
C LEU A 237 0.55 -18.57 -19.95
N GLN A 238 1.12 -17.56 -20.59
CA GLN A 238 1.63 -17.68 -21.93
C GLN A 238 2.99 -18.40 -21.90
N PRO A 239 3.35 -19.20 -22.92
CA PRO A 239 4.66 -19.86 -22.98
C PRO A 239 5.84 -18.89 -22.81
N ASP A 240 5.73 -17.69 -23.38
CA ASP A 240 6.75 -16.64 -23.25
C ASP A 240 6.94 -16.17 -21.80
N GLN A 241 5.87 -16.20 -20.98
CA GLN A 241 5.95 -15.88 -19.55
C GLN A 241 6.66 -16.99 -18.77
N ILE A 242 6.38 -18.25 -19.10
CA ILE A 242 7.08 -19.41 -18.50
C ILE A 242 8.57 -19.35 -18.85
N ALA A 243 8.89 -19.14 -20.14
CA ALA A 243 10.26 -19.01 -20.60
C ALA A 243 10.99 -17.82 -19.95
N SER A 244 10.31 -16.67 -19.79
CA SER A 244 10.89 -15.50 -19.11
C SER A 244 11.18 -15.79 -17.63
N ALA A 245 10.27 -16.47 -16.94
CA ALA A 245 10.48 -16.89 -15.55
C ALA A 245 11.67 -17.84 -15.42
N ALA A 246 11.76 -18.85 -16.29
CA ALA A 246 12.88 -19.80 -16.34
C ALA A 246 14.22 -19.10 -16.64
N ALA A 247 14.25 -18.19 -17.62
CA ALA A 247 15.42 -17.40 -17.97
C ALA A 247 15.89 -16.47 -16.83
N ALA A 248 14.94 -15.99 -16.02
CA ALA A 248 15.22 -15.23 -14.80
C ALA A 248 15.62 -16.13 -13.60
N GLY A 249 15.70 -17.45 -13.79
CA GLY A 249 16.02 -18.41 -12.74
C GLY A 249 14.90 -18.62 -11.71
N ILE A 250 13.67 -18.21 -12.03
CA ILE A 250 12.50 -18.38 -11.16
C ILE A 250 11.98 -19.80 -11.33
N THR A 251 12.15 -20.62 -10.30
CA THR A 251 11.70 -22.01 -10.23
C THR A 251 10.43 -22.17 -9.40
N GLY A 252 10.15 -21.22 -8.51
CA GLY A 252 8.91 -21.20 -7.75
C GLY A 252 8.49 -19.80 -7.31
N ALA A 253 7.19 -19.64 -7.13
CA ALA A 253 6.59 -18.47 -6.51
C ALA A 253 5.59 -18.92 -5.44
N THR A 254 5.58 -18.25 -4.29
CA THR A 254 4.62 -18.50 -3.23
C THR A 254 3.82 -17.24 -2.98
N VAL A 255 2.50 -17.37 -2.96
CA VAL A 255 1.60 -16.34 -2.43
C VAL A 255 0.95 -16.90 -1.19
N ARG A 256 1.14 -16.23 -0.05
CA ARG A 256 0.62 -16.66 1.23
C ARG A 256 -0.14 -15.53 1.91
N THR A 257 -1.21 -15.86 2.60
CA THR A 257 -1.93 -14.92 3.47
C THR A 257 -1.93 -15.43 4.90
N ASP A 258 -1.85 -14.51 5.86
CA ASP A 258 -2.04 -14.78 7.29
C ASP A 258 -2.64 -13.54 8.00
N ALA A 259 -2.49 -13.49 9.32
CA ALA A 259 -2.92 -12.37 10.14
C ALA A 259 -2.14 -11.08 9.91
N GLU A 260 -0.90 -11.16 9.44
CA GLU A 260 -0.06 -10.00 9.17
C GLU A 260 -0.41 -9.39 7.80
N GLY A 261 -0.60 -10.21 6.76
CA GLY A 261 -0.83 -9.70 5.42
C GLY A 261 -0.80 -10.70 4.28
N ILE A 262 -0.53 -10.17 3.08
CA ILE A 262 -0.17 -10.94 1.89
C ILE A 262 1.34 -10.96 1.74
N HIS A 263 1.90 -12.16 1.72
CA HIS A 263 3.30 -12.45 1.50
C HIS A 263 3.49 -12.99 0.09
N VAL A 264 4.50 -12.47 -0.61
CA VAL A 264 4.94 -13.00 -1.90
C VAL A 264 6.39 -13.42 -1.75
N ALA A 265 6.73 -14.62 -2.22
CA ALA A 265 8.10 -15.09 -2.28
C ALA A 265 8.43 -15.62 -3.68
N LEU A 266 9.66 -15.39 -4.12
CA LEU A 266 10.23 -15.99 -5.34
C LEU A 266 11.41 -16.86 -4.93
N ASN A 267 11.43 -18.12 -5.37
CA ASN A 267 12.44 -19.10 -4.97
C ASN A 267 12.66 -19.19 -3.44
N GLY A 268 11.59 -19.03 -2.66
CA GLY A 268 11.63 -19.03 -1.19
C GLY A 268 12.17 -17.73 -0.56
N LYS A 269 12.53 -16.72 -1.35
CA LYS A 269 12.90 -15.38 -0.86
C LYS A 269 11.67 -14.50 -0.76
N GLU A 270 11.26 -14.18 0.47
CA GLU A 270 10.10 -13.35 0.73
C GLU A 270 10.39 -11.88 0.41
N LEU A 271 9.47 -11.25 -0.32
CA LEU A 271 9.46 -9.83 -0.68
C LEU A 271 8.72 -9.01 0.39
N PRO A 272 8.75 -7.66 0.32
CA PRO A 272 7.93 -6.83 1.19
C PRO A 272 6.45 -7.26 1.20
N VAL A 273 5.85 -7.18 2.38
CA VAL A 273 4.52 -7.71 2.70
C VAL A 273 3.48 -6.62 2.50
N LEU A 274 2.33 -6.94 1.91
CA LEU A 274 1.17 -6.05 1.98
C LEU A 274 0.43 -6.32 3.29
N GLY A 275 0.65 -5.48 4.29
CA GLY A 275 0.12 -5.65 5.63
C GLY A 275 -1.36 -5.29 5.75
N TRP A 276 -2.08 -6.04 6.58
CA TRP A 276 -3.49 -5.76 6.92
C TRP A 276 -3.93 -6.15 8.33
N GLY A 277 -2.98 -6.54 9.18
CA GLY A 277 -3.25 -7.11 10.50
C GLY A 277 -3.74 -6.11 11.56
N GLU A 278 -3.64 -4.81 11.28
CA GLU A 278 -3.99 -3.70 12.17
C GLU A 278 -5.31 -3.02 11.73
N GLY A 279 -6.24 -3.82 11.24
CA GLY A 279 -7.57 -3.35 10.83
C GLY A 279 -7.60 -2.62 9.49
N GLU A 280 -6.49 -2.60 8.76
CA GLU A 280 -6.39 -1.87 7.51
C GLU A 280 -7.36 -2.38 6.45
N LEU A 281 -7.49 -3.71 6.31
CA LEU A 281 -8.40 -4.29 5.33
C LEU A 281 -9.87 -3.98 5.67
N SER A 282 -10.23 -4.00 6.95
CA SER A 282 -11.58 -3.62 7.40
C SER A 282 -11.89 -2.17 7.03
N HIS A 283 -10.95 -1.27 7.34
CA HIS A 283 -11.11 0.14 7.06
C HIS A 283 -11.13 0.43 5.55
N ALA A 284 -10.25 -0.18 4.77
CA ALA A 284 -10.25 -0.06 3.31
C ALA A 284 -11.56 -0.55 2.68
N LEU A 285 -12.15 -1.65 3.16
CA LEU A 285 -13.43 -2.16 2.68
C LEU A 285 -14.59 -1.21 3.03
N LYS A 286 -14.58 -0.60 4.22
CA LYS A 286 -15.56 0.43 4.60
C LYS A 286 -15.46 1.67 3.71
N LEU A 287 -14.25 2.13 3.40
CA LEU A 287 -14.02 3.24 2.47
C LEU A 287 -14.51 2.90 1.07
N ALA A 288 -14.20 1.71 0.57
CA ALA A 288 -14.63 1.26 -0.75
C ALA A 288 -16.16 1.17 -0.85
N ALA A 289 -16.83 0.69 0.20
CA ALA A 289 -18.28 0.68 0.30
C ALA A 289 -18.85 2.11 0.32
N GLY A 290 -18.31 3.00 1.15
CA GLY A 290 -18.74 4.40 1.25
C GLY A 290 -18.53 5.21 -0.03
N ALA A 291 -17.49 4.87 -0.80
CA ALA A 291 -17.20 5.46 -2.11
C ALA A 291 -18.03 4.86 -3.26
N GLY A 292 -18.86 3.84 -3.00
CA GLY A 292 -19.62 3.12 -4.02
C GLY A 292 -18.74 2.33 -5.00
N LEU A 293 -17.48 2.04 -4.65
CA LEU A 293 -16.54 1.30 -5.49
C LEU A 293 -16.90 -0.18 -5.56
N LEU A 294 -17.49 -0.72 -4.48
CA LEU A 294 -18.00 -2.10 -4.49
C LEU A 294 -19.15 -2.24 -5.51
N ASP A 295 -20.14 -1.34 -5.47
CA ASP A 295 -21.28 -1.40 -6.39
C ASP A 295 -20.85 -1.28 -7.86
N GLN A 296 -19.86 -0.42 -8.15
CA GLN A 296 -19.27 -0.27 -9.49
C GLN A 296 -18.58 -1.54 -9.99
N SER A 297 -18.04 -2.36 -9.09
CA SER A 297 -17.46 -3.67 -9.42
C SER A 297 -18.50 -4.78 -9.57
N GLY A 298 -19.79 -4.46 -9.47
CA GLY A 298 -20.89 -5.43 -9.49
C GLY A 298 -21.12 -6.14 -8.15
N MET A 299 -20.50 -5.62 -7.08
CA MET A 299 -20.61 -6.13 -5.72
C MET A 299 -21.57 -5.24 -4.92
N ASP A 300 -22.80 -5.71 -4.67
CA ASP A 300 -23.77 -4.97 -3.84
C ASP A 300 -23.23 -4.81 -2.42
N ALA A 301 -22.86 -3.56 -2.06
CA ALA A 301 -22.26 -3.24 -0.78
C ALA A 301 -23.16 -3.61 0.41
N ALA A 302 -24.49 -3.50 0.26
CA ALA A 302 -25.45 -3.84 1.31
C ALA A 302 -25.56 -5.35 1.52
N ALA A 303 -25.42 -6.14 0.45
CA ALA A 303 -25.41 -7.59 0.52
C ALA A 303 -24.06 -8.16 1.00
N ILE A 304 -22.96 -7.49 0.64
CA ILE A 304 -21.58 -7.97 0.90
C ILE A 304 -21.08 -7.55 2.27
N GLY A 305 -21.54 -6.43 2.83
CA GLY A 305 -21.13 -5.99 4.18
C GLY A 305 -21.19 -7.12 5.23
N PRO A 306 -22.34 -7.79 5.42
CA PRO A 306 -22.45 -8.90 6.37
C PRO A 306 -21.55 -10.10 6.04
N VAL A 307 -21.32 -10.37 4.75
CA VAL A 307 -20.44 -11.45 4.30
C VAL A 307 -18.98 -11.13 4.60
N VAL A 308 -18.57 -9.88 4.36
CA VAL A 308 -17.25 -9.37 4.73
C VAL A 308 -17.10 -9.41 6.24
N ASP A 309 -18.05 -8.92 7.03
CA ASP A 309 -17.94 -8.94 8.49
C ASP A 309 -17.81 -10.37 9.05
N ALA A 310 -18.49 -11.34 8.43
CA ALA A 310 -18.41 -12.74 8.82
C ALA A 310 -17.12 -13.44 8.37
N LEU A 311 -16.65 -13.17 7.15
CA LEU A 311 -15.51 -13.87 6.55
C LEU A 311 -14.18 -13.18 6.80
N LEU A 312 -14.16 -11.87 7.05
CA LEU A 312 -12.93 -11.10 7.23
C LEU A 312 -12.10 -11.62 8.41
N PRO A 313 -12.68 -11.93 9.59
CA PRO A 313 -11.91 -12.55 10.67
C PRO A 313 -11.34 -13.92 10.28
N VAL A 314 -12.08 -14.70 9.48
CA VAL A 314 -11.60 -15.99 8.96
C VAL A 314 -10.42 -15.77 8.03
N ILE A 315 -10.53 -14.86 7.05
CA ILE A 315 -9.49 -14.56 6.08
C ILE A 315 -8.23 -14.03 6.79
N GLN A 316 -8.40 -13.08 7.71
CA GLN A 316 -7.33 -12.49 8.53
C GLN A 316 -6.75 -13.47 9.57
N SER A 317 -7.23 -14.69 9.66
CA SER A 317 -6.66 -15.68 10.57
C SER A 317 -6.39 -17.03 9.91
N SER A 318 -6.69 -17.16 8.62
CA SER A 318 -6.41 -18.35 7.84
C SER A 318 -5.02 -18.25 7.24
N ASN A 319 -4.25 -19.32 7.39
CA ASN A 319 -2.97 -19.47 6.69
C ASN A 319 -3.24 -20.13 5.33
N VAL A 320 -3.38 -19.34 4.28
CA VAL A 320 -3.54 -19.83 2.91
C VAL A 320 -2.21 -19.70 2.20
N GLU A 321 -1.71 -20.77 1.60
CA GLU A 321 -0.42 -20.81 0.91
C GLU A 321 -0.61 -21.44 -0.48
N ILE A 322 -0.40 -20.64 -1.51
CA ILE A 322 -0.38 -21.08 -2.90
C ILE A 322 1.09 -21.21 -3.32
N ASN A 323 1.51 -22.43 -3.62
CA ASN A 323 2.87 -22.72 -4.08
C ASN A 323 2.85 -23.02 -5.57
N VAL A 324 3.37 -22.09 -6.36
CA VAL A 324 3.53 -22.20 -7.80
C VAL A 324 4.91 -22.76 -8.11
N THR A 325 4.96 -23.84 -8.86
CA THR A 325 6.20 -24.43 -9.39
C THR A 325 6.24 -24.25 -10.90
N PHE A 326 7.34 -23.70 -11.40
CA PHE A 326 7.62 -23.58 -12.82
C PHE A 326 8.48 -24.75 -13.29
N PRO A 327 8.37 -25.17 -14.56
CA PRO A 327 9.25 -26.19 -15.10
C PRO A 327 10.69 -25.69 -15.11
N SER A 328 11.63 -26.54 -14.69
CA SER A 328 13.06 -26.31 -14.89
C SER A 328 13.43 -26.63 -16.34
N GLU A 329 14.32 -25.85 -16.95
CA GLU A 329 14.96 -26.20 -18.23
C GLU A 329 15.66 -27.57 -18.19
#